data_AF-A0A924NQV7-F1
#
_entry.id   AF-A0A924NQV7-F1
#
_cell.length_a   1.000
_cell.length_b   1.000
_cell.length_c   1.000
_cell.angle_alpha   90.00
_cell.angle_beta   90.00
_cell.angle_gamma   90.00
#
_symmetry.space_group_name_H-M   'P 1'
#
loop_
_entity.id
_entity.type
_entity.pdbx_description
1 polymer ?
#
loop_
_entity_poly.entity_id
_entity_poly.type
_entity_poly.pdbx_seq_one_letter_code
_entity_poly.pdbx_strand_id
1 'polypeptide(L)'
;MTVLVSLACALLAIATLPRRLRVAQREHYLPGSVTWVQQMWFTTSRPSFAMQLVAVGLVVLGAFTTPLLWLLGTALAATTPLGLPWRGRTSPLAWTPRLRRVAAVAALLFLVTGLVGLGALTSVLPALVVDAALYVLAPVEKRLSRTYLVAAQERIAKVRPTVIAITGSYGKTSTKNYLAHLLGQTHSLMASPASFNNAMGLSRA
;
A
#
# COMPACT_ATOMS: atom_id res chain seq x y z
N MET A 1 30.98 -12.97 -5.84
CA MET A 1 30.77 -11.53 -6.13
C MET A 1 29.31 -11.21 -6.50
N THR A 2 28.70 -11.94 -7.43
CA THR A 2 27.31 -11.71 -7.91
C THR A 2 26.25 -11.74 -6.80
N VAL A 3 26.28 -12.73 -5.91
CA VAL A 3 25.32 -12.84 -4.78
C VAL A 3 25.43 -11.64 -3.83
N LEU A 4 26.64 -11.18 -3.51
CA LEU A 4 26.85 -10.00 -2.66
C LEU A 4 26.27 -8.74 -3.30
N VAL A 5 26.47 -8.56 -4.61
CA VAL A 5 25.92 -7.41 -5.34
C VAL A 5 24.39 -7.51 -5.44
N SER A 6 23.85 -8.69 -5.68
CA SER A 6 22.41 -8.96 -5.65
C SER A 6 21.78 -8.63 -4.28
N LEU A 7 22.44 -9.02 -3.19
CA LEU A 7 22.01 -8.68 -1.83
C LEU A 7 22.07 -7.16 -1.59
N ALA A 8 23.11 -6.47 -2.08
CA ALA A 8 23.19 -5.02 -2.01
C ALA A 8 22.05 -4.34 -2.78
N CYS A 9 21.70 -4.83 -3.96
CA CYS A 9 20.51 -4.36 -4.71
C CYS A 9 19.21 -4.54 -3.91
N ALA A 10 19.04 -5.70 -3.25
CA ALA A 10 17.89 -5.96 -2.39
C ALA A 10 17.82 -4.98 -1.21
N LEU A 11 18.94 -4.73 -0.53
CA LEU A 11 19.00 -3.78 0.59
C LEU A 11 18.67 -2.34 0.16
N LEU A 12 19.17 -1.92 -1.01
CA LEU A 12 18.80 -0.62 -1.60
C LEU A 12 17.31 -0.55 -1.93
N ALA A 13 16.72 -1.62 -2.47
CA ALA A 13 15.29 -1.68 -2.74
C ALA A 13 14.46 -1.59 -1.45
N ILE A 14 14.87 -2.28 -0.38
CA ILE A 14 14.25 -2.22 0.95
C ILE A 14 14.26 -0.78 1.48
N ALA A 15 15.38 -0.07 1.34
CA ALA A 15 15.48 1.32 1.76
C ALA A 15 14.40 2.19 1.09
N THR A 16 13.92 1.86 -0.11
CA THR A 16 12.88 2.60 -0.84
C THR A 16 11.43 2.22 -0.53
N LEU A 17 11.21 1.16 0.27
CA LEU A 17 9.87 0.69 0.62
C LEU A 17 8.91 1.78 1.14
N PRO A 18 9.32 2.74 2.00
CA PRO A 18 8.40 3.75 2.52
C PRO A 18 7.65 4.55 1.45
N ARG A 19 8.27 4.77 0.28
CA ARG A 19 7.63 5.47 -0.85
C ARG A 19 6.42 4.70 -1.39
N ARG A 20 6.57 3.38 -1.54
CA ARG A 20 5.55 2.49 -2.14
C ARG A 20 4.53 1.99 -1.13
N LEU A 21 4.97 1.77 0.11
CA LEU A 21 4.09 1.48 1.23
C LEU A 21 3.08 2.61 1.48
N ARG A 22 3.44 3.87 1.19
CA ARG A 22 2.47 4.97 1.23
C ARG A 22 1.38 4.83 0.19
N VAL A 23 1.73 4.42 -1.03
CA VAL A 23 0.75 4.17 -2.10
C VAL A 23 -0.18 3.03 -1.66
N ALA A 24 0.37 1.91 -1.18
CA ALA A 24 -0.44 0.81 -0.64
C ALA A 24 -1.40 1.29 0.46
N GLN A 25 -0.94 2.11 1.38
CA GLN A 25 -1.77 2.65 2.46
C GLN A 25 -2.90 3.56 1.96
N ARG A 26 -2.65 4.36 0.92
CA ARG A 26 -3.66 5.25 0.30
C ARG A 26 -4.70 4.48 -0.51
N GLU A 27 -4.25 3.45 -1.21
CA GLU A 27 -5.09 2.56 -1.99
C GLU A 27 -5.72 1.44 -1.14
N HIS A 28 -5.90 1.70 0.16
CA HIS A 28 -6.57 0.79 1.10
C HIS A 28 -6.01 -0.65 1.12
N TYR A 29 -4.73 -0.80 0.77
CA TYR A 29 -4.00 -2.06 0.68
C TYR A 29 -4.64 -3.06 -0.30
N LEU A 30 -5.25 -2.56 -1.38
CA LEU A 30 -5.76 -3.38 -2.48
C LEU A 30 -4.58 -4.01 -3.24
N PRO A 31 -4.49 -5.35 -3.34
CA PRO A 31 -3.43 -5.98 -4.13
C PRO A 31 -3.50 -5.55 -5.60
N GLY A 32 -2.34 -5.17 -6.17
CA GLY A 32 -2.22 -4.71 -7.56
C GLY A 32 -2.33 -3.19 -7.73
N SER A 33 -2.81 -2.46 -6.72
CA SER A 33 -3.00 -1.01 -6.82
C SER A 33 -1.67 -0.26 -6.86
N VAL A 34 -0.62 -0.78 -6.20
CA VAL A 34 0.69 -0.12 -6.16
C VAL A 34 1.35 -0.14 -7.54
N THR A 35 1.27 -1.29 -8.22
CA THR A 35 1.76 -1.48 -9.59
C THR A 35 0.94 -0.64 -10.56
N TRP A 36 -0.40 -0.62 -10.41
CA TRP A 36 -1.27 0.19 -11.26
C TRP A 36 -0.96 1.70 -11.15
N VAL A 37 -0.80 2.23 -9.93
CA VAL A 37 -0.39 3.63 -9.71
C VAL A 37 0.99 3.91 -10.30
N GLN A 38 1.93 2.98 -10.19
CA GLN A 38 3.25 3.13 -10.80
C GLN A 38 3.17 3.16 -12.34
N GLN A 39 2.36 2.28 -12.95
CA GLN A 39 2.12 2.24 -14.39
C GLN A 39 1.49 3.54 -14.88
N MET A 40 0.46 4.04 -14.18
CA MET A 40 -0.14 5.34 -14.49
C MET A 40 0.93 6.43 -14.50
N TRP A 41 1.79 6.48 -13.49
CA TRP A 41 2.86 7.47 -13.43
C TRP A 41 3.83 7.39 -14.61
N PHE A 42 4.14 6.18 -15.08
CA PHE A 42 4.98 5.99 -16.26
C PHE A 42 4.28 6.40 -17.56
N THR A 43 2.96 6.22 -17.66
CA THR A 43 2.20 6.73 -18.82
C THR A 43 2.09 8.25 -18.83
N THR A 44 2.06 8.91 -17.67
CA THR A 44 1.97 10.37 -17.57
C THR A 44 3.33 11.07 -17.62
N SER A 45 4.39 10.45 -17.07
CA SER A 45 5.72 11.04 -16.92
C SER A 45 6.74 10.32 -17.80
N ARG A 46 6.94 10.82 -19.03
CA ARG A 46 8.00 10.39 -19.95
C ARG A 46 9.38 10.25 -19.31
N PRO A 47 9.89 11.19 -18.47
CA PRO A 47 11.20 11.03 -17.85
C PRO A 47 11.22 9.87 -16.84
N SER A 48 10.15 9.66 -16.07
CA SER A 48 10.08 8.51 -15.15
C SER A 48 10.10 7.18 -15.89
N PHE A 49 9.40 7.09 -17.02
CA PHE A 49 9.40 5.90 -17.87
C PHE A 49 10.77 5.65 -18.51
N ALA A 50 11.39 6.68 -19.09
CA ALA A 50 12.72 6.56 -19.69
C ALA A 50 13.78 6.12 -18.66
N MET A 51 13.79 6.70 -17.46
CA MET A 51 14.67 6.29 -16.37
C MET A 51 14.44 4.83 -15.96
N GLN A 52 13.18 4.38 -15.92
CA GLN A 52 12.85 2.99 -15.62
C GLN A 52 13.35 2.04 -16.71
N LEU A 53 13.23 2.40 -17.99
CA LEU A 53 13.77 1.60 -19.10
C LEU A 53 15.29 1.50 -19.04
N VAL A 54 15.98 2.60 -18.76
CA VAL A 54 17.43 2.61 -18.58
C VAL A 54 17.82 1.75 -17.37
N ALA A 55 17.08 1.83 -16.26
CA ALA A 55 17.34 1.02 -15.07
C ALA A 55 17.22 -0.48 -15.37
N VAL A 56 16.17 -0.89 -16.08
CA VAL A 56 15.98 -2.27 -16.52
C VAL A 56 17.09 -2.69 -17.50
N GLY A 57 17.43 -1.83 -18.47
CA GLY A 57 18.51 -2.07 -19.42
C GLY A 57 19.86 -2.30 -18.74
N LEU A 58 20.19 -1.51 -17.71
CA LEU A 58 21.41 -1.69 -16.91
C LEU A 58 21.43 -3.02 -16.15
N VAL A 59 20.29 -3.43 -15.59
CA VAL A 59 20.18 -4.74 -14.91
C VAL A 59 20.36 -5.89 -15.89
N VAL A 60 19.69 -5.82 -17.06
CA VAL A 60 19.80 -6.83 -18.12
C VAL A 60 21.23 -6.91 -18.64
N LEU A 61 21.83 -5.78 -19.01
CA LEU A 61 23.21 -5.72 -19.49
C LEU A 61 24.20 -6.24 -18.44
N GLY A 62 23.98 -5.91 -17.16
CA GLY A 62 24.79 -6.39 -16.05
C GLY A 62 24.75 -7.91 -15.86
N ALA A 63 23.67 -8.56 -16.27
CA ALA A 63 23.57 -10.02 -16.24
C ALA A 63 24.50 -10.70 -17.25
N PHE A 64 24.83 -10.03 -18.36
CA PHE A 64 25.72 -10.56 -19.40
C PHE A 64 27.16 -10.06 -19.32
N THR A 65 27.41 -8.98 -18.57
CA THR A 65 28.72 -8.30 -18.55
C THR A 65 29.33 -8.25 -17.16
N THR A 66 28.80 -7.39 -16.28
CA THR A 66 29.33 -7.18 -14.93
C THR A 66 28.20 -6.93 -13.92
N PRO A 67 28.29 -7.52 -12.71
CA PRO A 67 27.26 -7.32 -11.69
C PRO A 67 27.23 -5.88 -11.16
N LEU A 68 28.28 -5.07 -11.35
CA LEU A 68 28.32 -3.67 -10.92
C LEU A 68 27.23 -2.81 -11.57
N LEU A 69 26.82 -3.14 -12.81
CA LEU A 69 25.71 -2.45 -13.48
C LEU A 69 24.36 -2.68 -12.76
N TRP A 70 24.21 -3.75 -11.99
CA TRP A 70 23.02 -3.97 -11.17
C TRP A 70 22.85 -2.92 -10.09
N LEU A 71 23.95 -2.41 -9.51
CA LEU A 71 23.91 -1.33 -8.53
C LEU A 71 23.44 -0.02 -9.17
N LEU A 72 23.95 0.28 -10.38
CA LEU A 72 23.54 1.48 -11.12
C LEU A 72 22.07 1.40 -11.53
N GLY A 73 21.63 0.27 -12.08
CA GLY A 73 20.22 0.05 -12.42
C GLY A 73 19.31 0.14 -11.20
N THR A 74 19.73 -0.43 -10.07
CA THR A 74 18.99 -0.35 -8.80
C THR A 74 18.93 1.08 -8.26
N ALA A 75 20.05 1.81 -8.26
CA ALA A 75 20.08 3.20 -7.81
C ALA A 75 19.16 4.08 -8.66
N LEU A 76 19.11 3.84 -9.98
CA LEU A 76 18.21 4.55 -10.87
C LEU A 76 16.74 4.20 -10.59
N ALA A 77 16.39 2.91 -10.50
CA ALA A 77 15.03 2.46 -10.15
C ALA A 77 14.59 2.87 -8.73
N ALA A 78 15.54 3.10 -7.82
CA ALA A 78 15.26 3.61 -6.49
C ALA A 78 14.70 5.04 -6.52
N THR A 79 14.99 5.80 -7.57
CA THR A 79 14.49 7.17 -7.78
C THR A 79 13.13 7.20 -8.50
N THR A 80 12.78 6.17 -9.28
CA THR A 80 11.52 6.11 -10.04
C THR A 80 10.31 5.68 -9.18
N PRO A 81 9.10 6.18 -9.48
CA PRO A 81 8.81 7.30 -10.38
C PRO A 81 9.21 8.65 -9.78
N LEU A 82 9.57 9.61 -10.65
CA LEU A 82 9.91 10.97 -10.22
C LEU A 82 8.67 11.67 -9.65
N GLY A 83 8.84 12.43 -8.57
CA GLY A 83 7.75 13.17 -7.95
C GLY A 83 6.96 12.40 -6.88
N LEU A 84 7.35 11.16 -6.54
CA LEU A 84 6.85 10.45 -5.36
C LEU A 84 7.80 10.66 -4.16
N PRO A 85 7.61 11.69 -3.31
CA PRO A 85 8.57 12.02 -2.26
C PRO A 85 8.60 11.01 -1.11
N TRP A 86 9.71 10.97 -0.39
CA TRP A 86 9.91 10.11 0.78
C TRP A 86 9.01 10.41 1.96
N ARG A 87 8.63 11.69 2.17
CA ARG A 87 7.81 12.13 3.32
C ARG A 87 6.33 12.38 2.98
N GLY A 88 5.95 12.36 1.70
CA GLY A 88 4.58 12.61 1.26
C GLY A 88 4.24 14.10 1.30
N ARG A 89 3.24 14.54 0.52
CA ARG A 89 2.79 15.95 0.51
C ARG A 89 1.57 16.20 1.41
N THR A 90 0.58 15.31 1.40
CA THR A 90 -0.70 15.54 2.10
C THR A 90 -0.83 14.81 3.44
N SER A 91 -0.25 13.62 3.57
CA SER A 91 -0.29 12.86 4.83
C SER A 91 0.98 12.02 4.99
N PRO A 92 1.55 11.95 6.21
CA PRO A 92 2.70 11.11 6.50
C PRO A 92 2.31 9.62 6.43
N LEU A 93 3.32 8.77 6.30
CA LEU A 93 3.14 7.32 6.37
C LEU A 93 2.83 6.92 7.81
N ALA A 94 1.66 6.31 8.06
CA ALA A 94 1.28 5.88 9.40
C ALA A 94 1.60 4.39 9.60
N TRP A 95 2.51 4.08 10.53
CA TRP A 95 2.98 2.74 10.83
C TRP A 95 1.98 1.91 11.65
N THR A 96 0.89 1.52 11.00
CA THR A 96 -0.12 0.61 11.55
C THR A 96 0.40 -0.84 11.64
N PRO A 97 -0.20 -1.71 12.46
CA PRO A 97 0.14 -3.13 12.49
C PRO A 97 0.04 -3.80 11.11
N ARG A 98 -0.96 -3.43 10.30
CA ARG A 98 -1.12 -3.90 8.92
C ARG A 98 0.04 -3.44 8.03
N LEU A 99 0.42 -2.16 8.10
CA LEU A 99 1.55 -1.65 7.32
C LEU A 99 2.86 -2.33 7.71
N ARG A 100 3.10 -2.57 9.01
CA ARG A 100 4.29 -3.26 9.50
C ARG A 100 4.38 -4.69 8.96
N ARG A 101 3.28 -5.43 8.91
CA ARG A 101 3.23 -6.76 8.28
C ARG A 101 3.58 -6.70 6.79
N VAL A 102 2.98 -5.78 6.03
CA VAL A 102 3.28 -5.62 4.60
C VAL A 102 4.75 -5.24 4.38
N ALA A 103 5.29 -4.32 5.19
CA ALA A 103 6.69 -3.94 5.13
C ALA A 103 7.63 -5.12 5.43
N ALA A 104 7.31 -5.92 6.46
CA ALA A 104 8.09 -7.10 6.82
C ALA A 104 8.09 -8.15 5.71
N VAL A 105 6.92 -8.47 5.14
CA VAL A 105 6.81 -9.44 4.04
C VAL A 105 7.50 -8.92 2.79
N ALA A 106 7.32 -7.65 2.41
CA ALA A 106 8.01 -7.08 1.26
C ALA A 106 9.54 -7.05 1.44
N ALA A 107 10.02 -6.71 2.63
CA ALA A 107 11.45 -6.76 2.95
C ALA A 107 12.00 -8.19 2.90
N LEU A 108 11.26 -9.16 3.44
CA LEU A 108 11.62 -10.58 3.35
C LEU A 108 11.71 -11.05 1.89
N LEU A 109 10.75 -10.68 1.04
CA LEU A 109 10.78 -11.01 -0.39
C LEU A 109 12.04 -10.46 -1.07
N PHE A 110 12.42 -9.21 -0.80
CA PHE A 110 13.66 -8.64 -1.32
C PHE A 110 14.91 -9.36 -0.79
N LEU A 111 14.96 -9.70 0.50
CA LEU A 111 16.10 -10.42 1.07
C LEU A 111 16.24 -11.81 0.45
N VAL A 112 15.14 -12.54 0.31
CA VAL A 112 15.11 -13.88 -0.30
C VAL A 112 15.59 -13.80 -1.75
N THR A 113 15.08 -12.86 -2.55
CA THR A 113 15.51 -12.69 -3.94
C THR A 113 16.97 -12.26 -4.03
N GLY A 114 17.42 -11.40 -3.12
CA GLY A 114 18.82 -11.01 -2.97
C GLY A 114 19.75 -12.22 -2.76
N LEU A 115 19.40 -13.09 -1.83
CA LEU A 115 20.19 -14.29 -1.46
C LEU A 115 20.29 -15.31 -2.58
N VAL A 116 19.23 -15.48 -3.40
CA VAL A 116 19.24 -16.41 -4.55
C VAL A 116 19.78 -15.76 -5.85
N GLY A 117 20.34 -14.55 -5.77
CA GLY A 117 20.97 -13.88 -6.92
C GLY A 117 20.02 -13.09 -7.83
N LEU A 118 18.74 -12.93 -7.45
CA LEU A 118 17.69 -12.23 -8.20
C LEU A 118 17.38 -10.82 -7.66
N GLY A 119 18.18 -10.30 -6.73
CA GLY A 119 17.94 -9.02 -6.06
C GLY A 119 17.86 -7.85 -7.05
N ALA A 120 18.75 -7.83 -8.05
CA ALA A 120 18.77 -6.82 -9.12
C ALA A 120 17.50 -6.81 -9.99
N LEU A 121 16.94 -7.99 -10.28
CA LEU A 121 15.68 -8.11 -11.03
C LEU A 121 14.50 -7.56 -10.21
N THR A 122 14.43 -7.92 -8.94
CA THR A 122 13.34 -7.45 -8.09
C THR A 122 13.45 -5.97 -7.72
N SER A 123 14.67 -5.42 -7.65
CA SER A 123 14.90 -4.01 -7.30
C SER A 123 14.42 -3.03 -8.38
N VAL A 124 14.30 -3.47 -9.64
CA VAL A 124 13.67 -2.71 -10.73
C VAL A 124 12.17 -2.94 -10.85
N LEU A 125 11.61 -3.95 -10.17
CA LEU A 125 10.16 -4.21 -10.08
C LEU A 125 9.56 -4.05 -8.66
N PRO A 126 9.90 -2.98 -7.92
CA PRO A 126 9.59 -2.92 -6.49
C PRO A 126 8.12 -2.68 -6.15
N ALA A 127 7.30 -2.09 -7.03
CA ALA A 127 5.84 -2.04 -6.83
C ALA A 127 5.22 -3.44 -6.90
N LEU A 128 5.70 -4.27 -7.83
CA LEU A 128 5.25 -5.65 -7.97
C LEU A 128 5.59 -6.47 -6.71
N VAL A 129 6.75 -6.25 -6.10
CA VAL A 129 7.13 -6.91 -4.84
C VAL A 129 6.21 -6.49 -3.68
N VAL A 130 5.84 -5.20 -3.60
CA VAL A 130 4.88 -4.74 -2.58
C VAL A 130 3.49 -5.34 -2.82
N ASP A 131 3.04 -5.40 -4.07
CA ASP A 131 1.76 -6.05 -4.40
C ASP A 131 1.78 -7.55 -4.13
N ALA A 132 2.89 -8.25 -4.39
CA ALA A 132 3.07 -9.64 -4.02
C ALA A 132 2.92 -9.82 -2.49
N ALA A 133 3.52 -8.95 -1.69
CA ALA A 133 3.33 -8.95 -0.24
C ALA A 133 1.87 -8.72 0.17
N LEU A 134 1.14 -7.83 -0.53
CA LEU A 134 -0.29 -7.61 -0.31
C LEU A 134 -1.13 -8.84 -0.66
N TYR A 135 -0.84 -9.53 -1.77
CA TYR A 135 -1.51 -10.77 -2.15
C TYR A 135 -1.29 -11.88 -1.12
N VAL A 136 -0.05 -12.06 -0.67
CA VAL A 136 0.31 -13.06 0.36
C VAL A 136 -0.41 -12.77 1.68
N LEU A 137 -0.54 -11.49 2.08
CA LEU A 137 -1.19 -11.10 3.32
C LEU A 137 -2.73 -10.99 3.24
N ALA A 138 -3.31 -10.93 2.03
CA ALA A 138 -4.75 -10.79 1.84
C ALA A 138 -5.61 -11.77 2.66
N PRO A 139 -5.35 -13.09 2.68
CA PRO A 139 -6.14 -14.02 3.50
C PRO A 139 -5.97 -13.78 5.00
N VAL A 140 -4.77 -13.41 5.46
CA VAL A 140 -4.48 -13.12 6.88
C VAL A 140 -5.23 -11.87 7.32
N GLU A 141 -5.16 -10.78 6.54
CA GLU A 141 -5.87 -9.55 6.85
C GLU A 141 -7.39 -9.75 6.84
N LYS A 142 -7.92 -10.56 5.90
CA LYS A 142 -9.35 -10.89 5.85
C LYS A 142 -9.80 -11.67 7.10
N ARG A 143 -8.96 -12.57 7.62
CA ARG A 143 -9.26 -13.30 8.86
C ARG A 143 -9.24 -12.38 10.08
N LEU A 144 -8.22 -11.53 10.21
CA LEU A 144 -8.10 -10.56 11.30
C LEU A 144 -9.25 -9.55 11.30
N SER A 145 -9.68 -9.13 10.11
CA SER A 145 -10.74 -8.13 9.95
C SER A 145 -12.13 -8.72 10.23
N ARG A 146 -12.34 -10.00 9.94
CA ARG A 146 -13.59 -10.73 10.19
C ARG A 146 -14.03 -10.69 11.65
N THR A 147 -13.09 -10.75 12.60
CA THR A 147 -13.42 -10.71 14.04
C THR A 147 -14.17 -9.42 14.41
N TYR A 148 -13.72 -8.28 13.90
CA TYR A 148 -14.38 -7.00 14.15
C TYR A 148 -15.76 -6.93 13.48
N LEU A 149 -15.88 -7.46 12.26
CA LEU A 149 -17.16 -7.54 11.56
C LEU A 149 -18.19 -8.38 12.32
N VAL A 150 -17.78 -9.55 12.80
CA VAL A 150 -18.66 -10.45 13.58
C VAL A 150 -19.06 -9.78 14.90
N ALA A 151 -18.11 -9.20 15.63
CA ALA A 151 -18.40 -8.50 16.88
C ALA A 151 -19.39 -7.32 16.68
N ALA A 152 -19.23 -6.55 15.60
CA ALA A 152 -20.15 -5.48 15.25
C ALA A 152 -21.55 -6.02 14.91
N GLN A 153 -21.64 -7.11 14.13
CA GLN A 153 -22.91 -7.77 13.81
C GLN A 153 -23.63 -8.29 15.06
N GLU A 154 -22.91 -8.95 15.96
CA GLU A 154 -23.44 -9.44 17.23
C GLU A 154 -23.97 -8.29 18.10
N ARG A 155 -23.24 -7.17 18.14
CA ARG A 155 -23.64 -5.97 18.89
C ARG A 155 -24.94 -5.39 18.33
N ILE A 156 -25.05 -5.25 17.00
CA ILE A 156 -26.25 -4.75 16.34
C ILE A 156 -27.43 -5.70 16.59
N ALA A 157 -27.23 -7.02 16.49
CA ALA A 157 -28.27 -8.01 16.75
C ALA A 157 -28.78 -8.00 18.20
N LYS A 158 -27.90 -7.69 19.17
CA LYS A 158 -28.25 -7.56 20.59
C LYS A 158 -29.01 -6.28 20.89
N VAL A 159 -28.58 -5.14 20.34
CA VAL A 159 -29.18 -3.82 20.61
C VAL A 159 -30.47 -3.63 19.81
N ARG A 160 -30.56 -4.23 18.61
CA ARG A 160 -31.65 -4.06 17.64
C ARG A 160 -32.01 -2.58 17.39
N PRO A 161 -31.03 -1.73 17.05
CA PRO A 161 -31.29 -0.31 16.82
C PRO A 161 -32.04 -0.10 15.49
N THR A 162 -32.76 1.02 15.39
CA THR A 162 -33.22 1.53 14.09
C THR A 162 -32.02 2.00 13.28
N VAL A 163 -31.75 1.36 12.14
CA VAL A 163 -30.59 1.67 11.29
C VAL A 163 -31.01 2.65 10.19
N ILE A 164 -30.36 3.82 10.15
CA ILE A 164 -30.55 4.81 9.08
C ILE A 164 -29.30 4.84 8.19
N ALA A 165 -29.42 4.38 6.95
CA ALA A 165 -28.34 4.40 5.96
C ALA A 165 -28.41 5.67 5.11
N ILE A 166 -27.30 6.42 5.05
CA ILE A 166 -27.18 7.64 4.23
C ILE A 166 -26.23 7.37 3.07
N THR A 167 -26.74 7.49 1.84
CA THR A 167 -25.99 7.28 0.59
C THR A 167 -26.06 8.51 -0.32
N GLY A 168 -25.27 8.52 -1.39
CA GLY A 168 -25.24 9.59 -2.39
C GLY A 168 -23.83 9.90 -2.90
N SER A 169 -23.71 10.63 -4.00
CA SER A 169 -22.43 11.15 -4.49
C SER A 169 -21.91 12.27 -3.58
N TYR A 170 -22.78 13.20 -3.19
CA TYR A 170 -22.48 14.37 -2.35
C TYR A 170 -23.34 14.41 -1.08
N GLY A 171 -23.03 15.33 -0.15
CA GLY A 171 -23.88 15.64 1.01
C GLY A 171 -23.87 14.62 2.17
N LYS A 172 -23.42 13.36 1.94
CA LYS A 172 -23.43 12.27 2.94
C LYS A 172 -23.02 12.67 4.35
N THR A 173 -21.85 13.30 4.51
CA THR A 173 -21.31 13.69 5.82
C THR A 173 -22.13 14.80 6.46
N SER A 174 -22.54 15.81 5.69
CA SER A 174 -23.35 16.92 6.19
C SER A 174 -24.73 16.44 6.62
N THR A 175 -25.41 15.66 5.78
CA THR A 175 -26.73 15.08 6.08
C THR A 175 -26.68 14.20 7.32
N LYS A 176 -25.66 13.36 7.48
CA LYS A 176 -25.43 12.55 8.69
C LYS A 176 -25.31 13.43 9.94
N ASN A 177 -24.53 14.50 9.87
CA ASN A 177 -24.31 15.38 11.01
C ASN A 177 -25.57 16.18 11.37
N TYR A 178 -26.31 16.69 10.38
CA TYR A 178 -27.60 17.35 10.63
C TYR A 178 -28.62 16.40 11.24
N LEU A 179 -28.74 15.18 10.71
CA LEU A 179 -29.64 14.18 11.26
C LEU A 179 -29.27 13.82 12.70
N ALA A 180 -27.99 13.62 12.99
CA ALA A 180 -27.50 13.38 14.34
C ALA A 180 -27.78 14.56 15.28
N HIS A 181 -27.66 15.80 14.81
CA HIS A 181 -27.97 16.99 15.62
C HIS A 181 -29.46 17.08 15.96
N LEU A 182 -30.34 16.83 14.99
CA LEU A 182 -31.79 16.89 15.18
C LEU A 182 -32.31 15.74 16.06
N LEU A 183 -31.88 14.51 15.80
CA LEU A 183 -32.33 13.34 16.53
C LEU A 183 -31.68 13.23 17.92
N GLY A 184 -30.48 13.78 18.12
CA GLY A 184 -29.74 13.69 19.38
C GLY A 184 -30.43 14.34 20.57
N GLN A 185 -31.42 15.20 20.32
CA GLN A 185 -32.24 15.82 21.38
C GLN A 185 -33.32 14.87 21.93
N THR A 186 -33.75 13.89 21.15
CA THR A 186 -34.91 13.04 21.47
C THR A 186 -34.58 11.55 21.53
N HIS A 187 -33.48 11.13 20.90
CA HIS A 187 -33.09 9.73 20.78
C HIS A 187 -31.63 9.53 21.19
N SER A 188 -31.34 8.38 21.80
CA SER A 188 -29.97 7.88 21.90
C SER A 188 -29.52 7.41 20.52
N LEU A 189 -28.44 7.99 19.99
CA LEU A 189 -27.94 7.70 18.64
C LEU A 189 -26.44 7.40 18.64
N MET A 190 -26.03 6.64 17.63
CA MET A 190 -24.63 6.43 17.27
C MET A 190 -24.48 6.71 15.78
N ALA A 191 -23.71 7.74 15.45
CA ALA A 191 -23.37 8.09 14.07
C ALA A 191 -21.93 7.64 13.77
N SER A 192 -21.67 7.20 12.54
CA SER A 192 -20.32 6.79 12.15
C SER A 192 -19.30 7.93 12.36
N PRO A 193 -18.11 7.66 12.92
CA PRO A 193 -17.09 8.68 13.10
C PRO A 193 -16.51 9.08 11.75
N ALA A 194 -16.31 10.38 11.54
CA ALA A 194 -15.77 10.97 10.31
C ALA A 194 -16.49 10.47 9.03
N SER A 195 -15.76 10.33 7.92
CA SER A 195 -16.27 9.87 6.62
C SER A 195 -16.19 8.35 6.45
N PHE A 196 -16.18 7.58 7.54
CA PHE A 196 -16.11 6.12 7.46
C PHE A 196 -17.33 5.55 6.74
N ASN A 197 -17.08 4.95 5.58
CA ASN A 197 -18.09 4.43 4.65
C ASN A 197 -17.79 3.00 4.20
N ASN A 198 -16.75 2.37 4.76
CA ASN A 198 -16.40 0.98 4.48
C ASN A 198 -16.70 0.09 5.69
N ALA A 199 -16.88 -1.21 5.45
CA ALA A 199 -17.31 -2.15 6.47
C ALA A 199 -16.38 -2.18 7.69
N MET A 200 -15.07 -2.05 7.49
CA MET A 200 -14.09 -2.06 8.58
C MET A 200 -14.10 -0.78 9.42
N GLY A 201 -14.29 0.38 8.80
CA GLY A 201 -14.45 1.66 9.50
C GLY A 201 -15.73 1.66 10.33
N LEU A 202 -16.83 1.12 9.79
CA LEU A 202 -18.09 0.98 10.51
C LEU A 202 -18.03 -0.06 11.63
N SER A 203 -17.29 -1.17 11.46
CA SER A 203 -17.19 -2.22 12.48
C SER A 203 -16.31 -1.84 13.68
N ARG A 204 -15.52 -0.77 13.55
CA ARG A 204 -14.65 -0.26 14.62
C ARG A 204 -15.26 0.92 15.38
N ALA A 205 -16.31 1.52 14.82
CA ALA A 205 -17.07 2.62 15.40
C ALA A 205 -17.99 2.13 16.51
#